data_AF-A0A1B1Y563-F1
#
_entry.id   AF-A0A1B1Y563-F1
#
_cell.length_a   1.000
_cell.length_b   1.000
_cell.length_c   1.000
_cell.angle_alpha   90.00
_cell.angle_beta   90.00
_cell.angle_gamma   90.00
#
_symmetry.space_group_name_H-M   'P 1'
#
loop_
_entity.id
_entity.type
_entity.pdbx_description
1 polymer ?
#
loop_
_entity_poly.entity_id
_entity_poly.type
_entity_poly.pdbx_seq_one_letter_code
_entity_poly.pdbx_strand_id
1 'polypeptide(L)'
;MNQVPDFVLFLGRFHPLIVHIPIGLILFAFLLEIISKWNKVEELKTAIPYALFLGALSATGACVLGYMLSLSGEYEGDQLDGHFWFGIATTVITFIAWLIRIDKLPFLKLNQFKANISALTLLVLLVSITGHYGGNLTHGSDYLTKYAPFAEKPIEVLPPKTMGEVEIYNHLIHPILEEKCISCHNSSKKKGGLSLETPEAILKGGKNGLAIVAGDLSKSELIHRVNLNDHDKKFMPPKGKTPLTKEEIQIISYWITTAKADFNIKLITAENNKELMLLAANFLGFGKDGQADESSKIPELKPVDSLLINKLAQAGFTIRELIYNKSIYDVVLPGKTAKNVTELNRLLTNLQEIKDHVLSLSLVDNSVEDEHLKFIGKFKNLRKLELNQNNITDAGIHELENIAPLEALNLYGTLVTEQSLADFPKFKNLKHVYLWKTKVSKEAVQQYQTNNEAPKLYLGMAD
;
A
#
# COMPACT_ATOMS: atom_id res chain seq x y z
N MET A 1 -0.42 6.88 -36.37
CA MET A 1 0.80 6.86 -35.55
C MET A 1 1.31 5.43 -35.55
N ASN A 2 2.51 5.18 -36.05
CA ASN A 2 3.09 3.82 -36.02
C ASN A 2 3.25 3.39 -34.56
N GLN A 3 2.62 2.28 -34.20
CA GLN A 3 2.80 1.70 -32.87
C GLN A 3 4.27 1.31 -32.71
N VAL A 4 4.86 1.67 -31.57
CA VAL A 4 6.23 1.28 -31.22
C VAL A 4 6.28 -0.25 -31.18
N PRO A 5 7.23 -0.92 -31.85
CA PRO A 5 7.29 -2.38 -31.86
C PRO A 5 7.41 -2.96 -30.44
N ASP A 6 6.67 -4.03 -30.15
CA ASP A 6 6.69 -4.68 -28.82
C ASP A 6 8.10 -5.09 -28.38
N PHE A 7 8.95 -5.48 -29.33
CA PHE A 7 10.35 -5.81 -29.06
C PHE A 7 11.15 -4.62 -28.52
N VAL A 8 10.88 -3.40 -29.00
CA VAL A 8 11.52 -2.17 -28.52
C VAL A 8 11.11 -1.90 -27.07
N LEU A 9 9.81 -2.03 -26.79
CA LEU A 9 9.28 -1.85 -25.43
C LEU A 9 9.81 -2.92 -24.47
N PHE A 10 9.94 -4.16 -24.94
CA PHE A 10 10.53 -5.27 -24.19
C PHE A 10 11.98 -4.96 -23.79
N LEU A 11 12.82 -4.53 -24.75
CA LEU A 11 14.20 -4.16 -24.46
C LEU A 11 14.29 -2.94 -23.53
N GLY A 12 13.46 -1.91 -23.73
CA GLY A 12 13.45 -0.74 -22.87
C GLY A 12 13.22 -1.06 -21.38
N ARG A 13 12.46 -2.12 -21.07
CA ARG A 13 12.25 -2.58 -19.69
C ARG A 13 13.51 -3.07 -18.97
N PHE A 14 14.61 -3.29 -19.69
CA PHE A 14 15.92 -3.61 -19.09
C PHE A 14 16.71 -2.37 -18.68
N HIS A 15 16.23 -1.15 -18.95
CA HIS A 15 16.90 0.08 -18.52
C HIS A 15 17.21 0.11 -17.01
N PRO A 16 16.26 -0.19 -16.09
CA PRO A 16 16.55 -0.24 -14.67
C PRO A 16 17.58 -1.30 -14.28
N LEU A 17 17.73 -2.39 -15.05
CA LEU A 17 18.77 -3.38 -14.80
C LEU A 17 20.15 -2.81 -15.13
N ILE A 18 20.29 -2.21 -16.32
CA ILE A 18 21.60 -1.76 -16.83
C ILE A 18 22.10 -0.50 -16.12
N VAL A 19 21.23 0.40 -15.66
CA VAL A 19 21.62 1.67 -15.02
C VAL A 19 22.46 1.49 -13.74
N HIS A 20 22.36 0.35 -13.05
CA HIS A 20 23.16 0.07 -11.85
C HIS A 20 24.66 -0.09 -12.16
N ILE A 21 25.00 -0.55 -13.37
CA ILE A 21 26.38 -0.80 -13.79
C ILE A 21 27.19 0.51 -13.93
N PRO A 22 26.76 1.52 -14.71
CA PRO A 22 27.50 2.77 -14.83
C PRO A 22 27.57 3.52 -13.49
N ILE A 23 26.49 3.52 -12.69
CA ILE A 23 26.48 4.13 -11.36
C ILE A 23 27.56 3.50 -10.48
N GLY A 24 27.57 2.16 -10.38
CA GLY A 24 28.53 1.42 -9.58
C GLY A 24 29.98 1.68 -10.03
N LEU A 25 30.25 1.63 -11.33
CA LEU A 25 31.59 1.83 -11.88
C LEU A 25 32.11 3.26 -11.72
N ILE A 26 31.27 4.28 -11.87
CA ILE A 26 31.63 5.69 -11.67
C ILE A 26 31.92 5.96 -10.17
N LEU A 27 31.05 5.50 -9.27
CA LEU A 27 31.26 5.62 -7.83
C LEU A 27 32.51 4.84 -7.38
N PHE A 28 32.74 3.65 -7.95
CA PHE A 28 33.94 2.87 -7.70
C PHE A 28 35.21 3.60 -8.16
N ALA A 29 35.21 4.20 -9.35
CA ALA A 29 36.33 5.02 -9.83
C ALA A 29 36.63 6.21 -8.91
N PHE A 30 35.59 6.88 -8.39
CA PHE A 30 35.74 7.96 -7.41
C PHE A 30 36.31 7.47 -6.08
N LEU A 31 35.81 6.35 -5.56
CA LEU A 31 36.31 5.75 -4.32
C LEU A 31 37.78 5.32 -4.45
N LEU A 32 38.17 4.69 -5.56
CA LEU A 32 39.56 4.34 -5.83
C LEU A 32 40.47 5.57 -5.85
N GLU A 33 40.02 6.69 -6.44
CA GLU A 33 40.78 7.94 -6.46
C GLU A 33 40.96 8.52 -5.04
N ILE A 34 39.95 8.44 -4.17
CA ILE A 34 40.04 8.87 -2.77
C ILE A 34 40.97 7.94 -1.97
N ILE A 35 40.77 6.63 -2.04
CA ILE A 35 41.53 5.63 -1.27
C ILE A 35 43.00 5.65 -1.69
N SER A 36 43.27 5.74 -2.99
CA SER A 36 44.64 5.87 -3.50
C SER A 36 45.35 7.08 -2.91
N LYS A 37 44.62 8.20 -2.69
CA LYS A 37 45.19 9.40 -2.05
C LYS A 37 45.38 9.25 -0.54
N TRP A 38 44.40 8.69 0.17
CA TRP A 38 44.48 8.55 1.63
C TRP A 38 45.56 7.55 2.02
N ASN A 39 45.57 6.38 1.38
CA ASN A 39 46.46 5.27 1.74
C ASN A 39 47.77 5.25 0.94
N LYS A 40 47.97 6.20 0.00
CA LYS A 40 49.14 6.29 -0.90
C LYS A 40 49.40 5.00 -1.70
N VAL A 41 48.33 4.28 -2.05
CA VAL A 41 48.40 3.05 -2.86
C VAL A 41 48.19 3.42 -4.32
N GLU A 42 49.29 3.58 -5.06
CA GLU A 42 49.29 4.00 -6.46
C GLU A 42 48.77 2.89 -7.40
N GLU A 43 48.86 1.63 -6.98
CA GLU A 43 48.40 0.47 -7.76
C GLU A 43 46.90 0.55 -8.06
N LEU A 44 46.11 1.13 -7.15
CA LEU A 44 44.67 1.32 -7.33
C LEU A 44 44.33 2.26 -8.50
N LYS A 45 45.24 3.16 -8.88
CA LYS A 45 45.04 4.10 -9.99
C LYS A 45 44.97 3.42 -11.34
N THR A 46 45.51 2.21 -11.46
CA THR A 46 45.52 1.42 -12.70
C THR A 46 44.12 0.90 -13.06
N ALA A 47 43.23 0.70 -12.08
CA ALA A 47 41.87 0.22 -12.30
C ALA A 47 40.89 1.33 -12.73
N ILE A 48 41.19 2.59 -12.41
CA ILE A 48 40.31 3.75 -12.66
C ILE A 48 39.97 3.94 -14.16
N PRO A 49 40.91 3.89 -15.12
CA PRO A 49 40.59 4.00 -16.54
C PRO A 49 39.63 2.90 -17.04
N TYR A 50 39.79 1.66 -16.55
CA TYR A 50 38.91 0.55 -16.93
C TYR A 50 37.50 0.75 -16.38
N ALA A 51 37.39 1.17 -15.11
CA ALA A 51 36.11 1.50 -14.49
C ALA A 51 35.38 2.61 -15.25
N LEU A 52 36.09 3.69 -15.62
CA LEU A 52 35.50 4.79 -16.40
C LEU A 52 35.09 4.37 -17.81
N PHE A 53 35.90 3.56 -18.50
CA PHE A 53 35.57 3.09 -19.85
C PHE A 53 34.35 2.17 -19.87
N LEU A 54 34.33 1.16 -18.99
CA LEU A 54 33.19 0.25 -18.85
C LEU A 54 31.96 1.00 -18.32
N GLY A 55 32.15 1.99 -17.46
CA GLY A 55 31.11 2.91 -17.00
C GLY A 55 30.50 3.70 -18.16
N ALA A 56 31.32 4.28 -19.04
CA ALA A 56 30.85 5.04 -20.20
C ALA A 56 30.10 4.15 -21.21
N LEU A 57 30.60 2.94 -21.48
CA LEU A 57 29.96 1.99 -22.39
C LEU A 57 28.60 1.53 -21.85
N SER A 58 28.54 1.17 -20.57
CA SER A 58 27.29 0.76 -19.92
C SER A 58 26.30 1.91 -19.77
N ALA A 59 26.77 3.15 -19.53
CA ALA A 59 25.94 4.35 -19.52
C ALA A 59 25.31 4.63 -20.90
N THR A 60 26.06 4.41 -21.98
CA THR A 60 25.54 4.49 -23.36
C THR A 60 24.42 3.47 -23.56
N GLY A 61 24.64 2.21 -23.15
CA GLY A 61 23.60 1.17 -23.19
C GLY A 61 22.37 1.56 -22.37
N ALA A 62 22.56 2.10 -21.16
CA ALA A 62 21.47 2.59 -20.32
C ALA A 62 20.68 3.72 -21.00
N CYS A 63 21.35 4.69 -21.64
CA CYS A 63 20.68 5.78 -22.37
C CYS A 63 19.83 5.26 -23.55
N VAL A 64 20.35 4.30 -24.32
CA VAL A 64 19.61 3.67 -25.42
C VAL A 64 18.37 2.96 -24.91
N LEU A 65 18.52 2.10 -23.89
CA LEU A 65 17.38 1.39 -23.31
C LEU A 65 16.38 2.34 -22.64
N GLY A 66 16.86 3.43 -22.03
CA GLY A 66 16.04 4.46 -21.41
C GLY A 66 15.19 5.21 -22.44
N TYR A 67 15.79 5.54 -23.59
CA TYR A 67 15.05 6.10 -24.73
C TYR A 67 14.00 5.10 -25.26
N MET A 68 14.35 3.82 -25.41
CA MET A 68 13.37 2.80 -25.81
C MET A 68 12.21 2.66 -24.81
N LEU A 69 12.49 2.83 -23.50
CA LEU A 69 11.48 2.81 -22.46
C LEU A 69 10.57 4.04 -22.49
N SER A 70 11.10 5.24 -22.78
CA SER A 70 10.30 6.47 -22.84
C SER A 70 9.27 6.44 -23.97
N LEU A 71 9.55 5.71 -25.06
CA LEU A 71 8.61 5.48 -26.15
C LEU A 71 7.32 4.73 -25.74
N SER A 72 7.26 4.14 -24.55
CA SER A 72 6.04 3.54 -24.00
C SER A 72 4.92 4.57 -23.75
N GLY A 73 5.27 5.85 -23.60
CA GLY A 73 4.33 6.91 -23.24
C GLY A 73 3.79 6.82 -21.81
N GLU A 74 4.44 6.03 -20.94
CA GLU A 74 4.12 5.95 -19.50
C GLU A 74 4.71 7.11 -18.69
N TYR A 75 5.79 7.71 -19.18
CA TYR A 75 6.55 8.79 -18.56
C TYR A 75 6.53 10.00 -19.47
N GLU A 76 6.14 11.17 -18.96
CA GLU A 76 6.02 12.41 -19.74
C GLU A 76 6.25 13.64 -18.85
N GLY A 77 6.74 14.75 -19.43
CA GLY A 77 6.94 16.03 -18.75
C GLY A 77 8.38 16.31 -18.29
N ASP A 78 8.57 17.44 -17.61
CA ASP A 78 9.89 18.02 -17.31
C ASP A 78 10.86 17.09 -16.56
N GLN A 79 10.34 16.17 -15.74
CA GLN A 79 11.15 15.19 -15.03
C GLN A 79 11.82 14.19 -15.99
N LEU A 80 11.12 13.81 -17.06
CA LEU A 80 11.67 12.93 -18.11
C LEU A 80 12.75 13.66 -18.90
N ASP A 81 12.49 14.92 -19.28
CA ASP A 81 13.45 15.73 -20.03
C ASP A 81 14.73 15.96 -19.20
N GLY A 82 14.58 16.29 -17.92
CA GLY A 82 15.68 16.39 -16.97
C GLY A 82 16.48 15.09 -16.88
N HIS A 83 15.82 13.97 -16.61
CA HIS A 83 16.47 12.66 -16.53
C HIS A 83 17.23 12.31 -17.83
N PHE A 84 16.60 12.56 -18.97
CA PHE A 84 17.17 12.28 -20.29
C PHE A 84 18.46 13.07 -20.52
N TRP A 85 18.42 14.40 -20.36
CA TRP A 85 19.58 15.25 -20.62
C TRP A 85 20.70 15.04 -19.61
N PHE A 86 20.40 14.87 -18.32
CA PHE A 86 21.42 14.56 -17.31
C PHE A 86 22.04 13.17 -17.52
N GLY A 87 21.28 12.18 -18.02
CA GLY A 87 21.82 10.89 -18.44
C GLY A 87 22.82 10.99 -19.59
N ILE A 88 22.49 11.78 -20.62
CA ILE A 88 23.39 12.06 -21.75
C ILE A 88 24.64 12.81 -21.27
N ALA A 89 24.47 13.86 -20.46
CA ALA A 89 25.58 14.62 -19.90
C ALA A 89 26.51 13.73 -19.07
N THR A 90 25.98 12.87 -18.19
CA THR A 90 26.76 11.92 -17.40
C THR A 90 27.60 11.00 -18.30
N THR A 91 26.99 10.47 -19.36
CA THR A 91 27.67 9.58 -20.32
C THR A 91 28.83 10.30 -21.03
N VAL A 92 28.57 11.50 -21.57
CA VAL A 92 29.59 12.31 -22.26
C VAL A 92 30.73 12.71 -21.33
N ILE A 93 30.42 13.19 -20.12
CA ILE A 93 31.44 13.56 -19.13
C ILE A 93 32.24 12.35 -18.67
N THR A 94 31.66 11.15 -18.63
CA THR A 94 32.40 9.93 -18.27
C THR A 94 33.40 9.56 -19.37
N PHE A 95 33.03 9.68 -20.64
CA PHE A 95 34.00 9.55 -21.75
C PHE A 95 35.12 10.58 -21.68
N ILE A 96 34.79 11.84 -21.39
CA ILE A 96 35.80 12.89 -21.23
C ILE A 96 36.73 12.57 -20.06
N ALA A 97 36.20 12.18 -18.90
CA ALA A 97 36.99 11.80 -17.73
C ALA A 97 37.93 10.62 -18.04
N TRP A 98 37.44 9.63 -18.79
CA TRP A 98 38.27 8.53 -19.29
C TRP A 98 39.40 9.03 -20.20
N LEU A 99 39.10 9.89 -21.18
CA LEU A 99 40.10 10.46 -22.11
C LEU A 99 41.16 11.31 -21.41
N ILE A 100 40.78 12.07 -20.37
CA ILE A 100 41.73 12.80 -19.49
C ILE A 100 42.64 11.80 -18.78
N ARG A 101 42.07 10.68 -18.32
CA ARG A 101 42.79 9.66 -17.54
C ARG A 101 43.80 8.87 -18.37
N ILE A 102 43.53 8.65 -19.65
CA ILE A 102 44.43 7.93 -20.58
C ILE A 102 45.32 8.87 -21.42
N ASP A 103 45.49 10.13 -21.00
CA ASP A 103 46.38 11.11 -21.64
C ASP A 103 46.03 11.48 -23.08
N LYS A 104 44.79 11.24 -23.53
CA LYS A 104 44.36 11.55 -24.90
C LYS A 104 43.86 12.99 -25.09
N LEU A 105 43.75 13.78 -24.02
CA LEU A 105 43.37 15.21 -24.07
C LEU A 105 44.55 16.10 -23.64
N PRO A 106 45.42 16.53 -24.59
CA PRO A 106 46.71 17.14 -24.27
C PRO A 106 46.64 18.56 -23.69
N PHE A 107 45.53 19.29 -23.86
CA PHE A 107 45.37 20.66 -23.36
C PHE A 107 45.15 20.76 -21.83
N LEU A 108 44.90 19.64 -21.15
CA LEU A 108 44.70 19.57 -19.68
C LEU A 108 45.97 19.10 -18.92
N LYS A 109 47.10 18.90 -19.62
CA LYS A 109 48.34 18.32 -19.05
C LYS A 109 48.94 19.12 -17.89
N LEU A 110 48.79 20.45 -17.85
CA LEU A 110 49.41 21.29 -16.82
C LEU A 110 48.82 21.12 -15.40
N ASN A 111 47.64 20.50 -15.27
CA ASN A 111 47.00 20.32 -13.96
C ASN A 111 46.19 19.01 -13.86
N GLN A 112 46.69 17.96 -14.53
CA GLN A 112 45.99 16.70 -14.74
C GLN A 112 45.45 16.06 -13.44
N PHE A 113 46.18 16.21 -12.33
CA PHE A 113 45.74 15.77 -11.02
C PHE A 113 44.44 16.46 -10.55
N LYS A 114 44.37 17.80 -10.67
CA LYS A 114 43.16 18.56 -10.32
C LYS A 114 42.03 18.25 -11.29
N ALA A 115 42.34 18.09 -12.57
CA ALA A 115 41.36 17.72 -13.59
C ALA A 115 40.69 16.36 -13.29
N ASN A 116 41.45 15.35 -12.86
CA ASN A 116 40.92 14.01 -12.55
C ASN A 116 39.93 14.02 -11.38
N ILE A 117 40.31 14.64 -10.26
CA ILE A 117 39.44 14.68 -9.08
C ILE A 117 38.21 15.55 -9.34
N SER A 118 38.38 16.70 -10.01
CA SER A 118 37.26 17.57 -10.37
C SER A 118 36.28 16.88 -11.33
N ALA A 119 36.77 16.12 -12.32
CA ALA A 119 35.93 15.38 -13.23
C ALA A 119 35.14 14.27 -12.51
N LEU A 120 35.79 13.52 -11.61
CA LEU A 120 35.11 12.48 -10.83
C LEU A 120 34.09 13.08 -9.84
N THR A 121 34.41 14.20 -9.18
CA THR A 121 33.45 14.90 -8.32
C THR A 121 32.24 15.39 -9.12
N LEU A 122 32.47 15.98 -10.30
CA LEU A 122 31.38 16.38 -11.20
C LEU A 122 30.53 15.17 -11.62
N LEU A 123 31.14 14.03 -11.91
CA LEU A 123 30.43 12.80 -12.25
C LEU A 123 29.57 12.29 -11.10
N VAL A 124 30.05 12.32 -9.86
CA VAL A 124 29.24 11.95 -8.69
C VAL A 124 28.02 12.87 -8.58
N LEU A 125 28.21 14.18 -8.72
CA LEU A 125 27.10 15.15 -8.70
C LEU A 125 26.09 14.88 -9.83
N LEU A 126 26.57 14.65 -11.05
CA LEU A 126 25.71 14.35 -12.20
C LEU A 126 24.96 13.03 -12.02
N VAL A 127 25.60 11.98 -11.51
CA VAL A 127 24.94 10.70 -11.20
C VAL A 127 23.88 10.89 -10.12
N SER A 128 24.15 11.69 -9.07
CA SER A 128 23.15 12.02 -8.04
C SER A 128 21.95 12.78 -8.62
N ILE A 129 22.18 13.79 -9.46
CA ILE A 129 21.11 14.55 -10.11
C ILE A 129 20.31 13.66 -11.06
N THR A 130 20.98 12.88 -11.91
CA THR A 130 20.34 11.94 -12.84
C THR A 130 19.51 10.90 -12.09
N GLY A 131 20.05 10.38 -10.98
CA GLY A 131 19.38 9.44 -10.09
C GLY A 131 18.17 10.04 -9.38
N HIS A 132 18.23 11.31 -8.97
CA HIS A 132 17.09 12.03 -8.41
C HIS A 132 15.94 12.11 -9.42
N TYR A 133 16.20 12.59 -10.64
CA TYR A 133 15.19 12.62 -11.69
C TYR A 133 14.66 11.22 -12.04
N GLY A 134 15.53 10.20 -12.05
CA GLY A 134 15.13 8.81 -12.27
C GLY A 134 14.20 8.28 -11.19
N GLY A 135 14.51 8.56 -9.92
CA GLY A 135 13.65 8.22 -8.78
C GLY A 135 12.31 8.96 -8.82
N ASN A 136 12.31 10.23 -9.22
CA ASN A 136 11.08 11.02 -9.35
C ASN A 136 10.14 10.46 -10.42
N LEU A 137 10.70 9.92 -11.51
CA LEU A 137 9.92 9.26 -12.56
C LEU A 137 9.24 7.98 -12.06
N THR A 138 9.89 7.22 -11.17
CA THR A 138 9.35 5.93 -10.70
C THR A 138 8.50 6.04 -9.45
N HIS A 139 8.79 6.99 -8.57
CA HIS A 139 8.19 7.09 -7.23
C HIS A 139 7.42 8.39 -6.95
N GLY A 140 7.47 9.38 -7.85
CA GLY A 140 6.82 10.69 -7.65
C GLY A 140 7.82 11.81 -7.35
N SER A 141 7.45 13.05 -7.67
CA SER A 141 8.37 14.21 -7.63
C SER A 141 8.85 14.60 -6.24
N ASP A 142 8.12 14.24 -5.20
CA ASP A 142 8.45 14.54 -3.81
C ASP A 142 9.21 13.40 -3.12
N TYR A 143 9.48 12.27 -3.78
CA TYR A 143 9.92 11.03 -3.13
C TYR A 143 11.15 11.19 -2.23
N LEU A 144 12.22 11.84 -2.71
CA LEU A 144 13.43 12.05 -1.91
C LEU A 144 13.28 13.17 -0.86
N THR A 145 12.37 14.12 -1.09
CA THR A 145 12.18 15.29 -0.22
C THR A 145 11.06 15.12 0.79
N LYS A 146 10.20 14.11 0.64
CA LYS A 146 9.02 13.86 1.48
C LYS A 146 9.35 13.77 2.96
N TYR A 147 10.54 13.27 3.28
CA TYR A 147 11.06 13.15 4.65
C TYR A 147 12.26 14.04 4.93
N ALA A 148 12.53 15.04 4.08
CA ALA A 148 13.63 15.96 4.31
C ALA A 148 13.35 16.85 5.53
N PRO A 149 14.33 17.10 6.40
CA PRO A 149 14.12 17.85 7.65
C PRO A 149 13.72 19.32 7.42
N PHE A 150 13.88 19.82 6.19
CA PHE A 150 13.57 21.17 5.75
C PHE A 150 12.44 21.23 4.70
N ALA A 151 11.84 20.10 4.32
CA ALA A 151 10.67 20.14 3.46
C ALA A 151 9.49 20.71 4.23
N GLU A 152 8.67 21.53 3.56
CA GLU A 152 7.35 21.86 4.08
C GLU A 152 6.62 20.54 4.32
N LYS A 153 6.20 20.31 5.56
CA LYS A 153 5.39 19.14 5.86
C LYS A 153 4.14 19.24 4.98
N PRO A 154 3.78 18.18 4.22
CA PRO A 154 2.52 18.18 3.50
C PRO A 154 1.42 18.58 4.47
N ILE A 155 0.46 19.39 4.02
CA ILE A 155 -0.69 19.78 4.84
C ILE A 155 -1.37 18.49 5.26
N GLU A 156 -1.12 18.09 6.49
CA GLU A 156 -1.70 16.89 7.07
C GLU A 156 -3.17 17.21 7.27
N VAL A 157 -4.01 16.68 6.39
CA VAL A 157 -5.46 16.75 6.54
C VAL A 157 -5.77 16.04 7.84
N LEU A 158 -6.06 16.82 8.89
CA LEU A 158 -6.34 16.30 10.22
C LEU A 158 -7.55 15.37 10.12
N PRO A 159 -7.51 14.18 10.74
CA PRO A 159 -8.66 13.29 10.72
C PRO A 159 -9.88 14.01 11.35
N PRO A 160 -11.06 13.89 10.74
CA PRO A 160 -12.26 14.57 11.22
C PRO A 160 -12.63 14.02 12.60
N LYS A 161 -13.03 14.88 13.55
CA LYS A 161 -13.41 14.44 14.90
C LYS A 161 -14.87 14.01 14.98
N THR A 162 -15.69 14.57 14.10
CA THR A 162 -17.12 14.29 14.00
C THR A 162 -17.51 14.11 12.54
N MET A 163 -18.62 13.41 12.29
CA MET A 163 -19.16 13.26 10.93
C MET A 163 -19.47 14.61 10.25
N GLY A 164 -19.64 15.69 11.02
CA GLY A 164 -19.90 17.03 10.48
C GLY A 164 -18.71 17.77 9.91
N GLU A 165 -17.50 17.33 10.28
CA GLU A 165 -16.25 17.88 9.79
C GLU A 165 -15.74 17.14 8.55
N VAL A 166 -16.39 16.04 8.17
CA VAL A 166 -15.97 15.19 7.05
C VAL A 166 -16.14 15.93 5.73
N GLU A 167 -15.04 16.44 5.20
CA GLU A 167 -14.90 16.81 3.78
C GLU A 167 -14.83 15.57 2.89
N ILE A 168 -15.72 15.47 1.90
CA ILE A 168 -15.86 14.27 1.07
C ILE A 168 -14.57 13.98 0.32
N TYR A 169 -14.01 14.98 -0.35
CA TYR A 169 -12.81 14.75 -1.15
C TYR A 169 -11.59 14.45 -0.27
N ASN A 170 -11.25 15.34 0.66
CA ASN A 170 -10.02 15.24 1.44
C ASN A 170 -9.98 14.01 2.36
N HIS A 171 -11.11 13.62 2.98
CA HIS A 171 -11.11 12.50 3.93
C HIS A 171 -11.55 11.17 3.35
N LEU A 172 -12.37 11.14 2.27
CA LEU A 172 -12.88 9.90 1.70
C LEU A 172 -12.24 9.56 0.36
N ILE A 173 -12.19 10.53 -0.56
CA ILE A 173 -11.75 10.26 -1.94
C ILE A 173 -10.24 10.26 -2.08
N HIS A 174 -9.57 11.29 -1.56
CA HIS A 174 -8.13 11.45 -1.71
C HIS A 174 -7.34 10.26 -1.17
N PRO A 175 -7.64 9.70 0.03
CA PRO A 175 -6.94 8.51 0.52
C PRO A 175 -7.08 7.29 -0.41
N ILE A 176 -8.27 7.08 -0.99
CA ILE A 176 -8.50 6.01 -1.97
C ILE A 176 -7.65 6.23 -3.23
N LEU A 177 -7.63 7.46 -3.75
CA LEU A 177 -6.83 7.81 -4.92
C LEU A 177 -5.32 7.67 -4.64
N GLU A 178 -4.87 8.14 -3.49
CA GLU A 178 -3.46 8.07 -3.06
C GLU A 178 -2.98 6.62 -2.99
N GLU A 179 -3.75 5.76 -2.33
CA GLU A 179 -3.39 4.35 -2.15
C GLU A 179 -3.43 3.57 -3.47
N LYS A 180 -4.48 3.77 -4.27
CA LYS A 180 -4.81 2.84 -5.37
C LYS A 180 -4.56 3.39 -6.77
N CYS A 181 -4.35 4.70 -6.93
CA CYS A 181 -4.29 5.33 -8.25
C CYS A 181 -3.03 6.16 -8.49
N ILE A 182 -2.63 7.02 -7.55
CA ILE A 182 -1.58 8.03 -7.74
C ILE A 182 -0.21 7.40 -8.08
N SER A 183 0.07 6.17 -7.62
CA SER A 183 1.33 5.47 -7.98
C SER A 183 1.57 5.29 -9.49
N CYS A 184 0.51 5.33 -10.32
CA CYS A 184 0.59 5.23 -11.78
C CYS A 184 -0.05 6.41 -12.54
N HIS A 185 -0.76 7.29 -11.83
CA HIS A 185 -1.46 8.45 -12.36
C HIS A 185 -1.05 9.69 -11.55
N ASN A 186 0.21 10.10 -11.66
CA ASN A 186 0.75 11.30 -11.01
C ASN A 186 1.38 12.25 -12.04
N SER A 187 1.92 13.37 -11.58
CA SER A 187 2.58 14.38 -12.43
C SER A 187 3.75 13.84 -13.27
N SER A 188 4.51 12.86 -12.76
CA SER A 188 5.66 12.25 -13.45
C SER A 188 5.28 11.05 -14.32
N LYS A 189 4.50 10.13 -13.74
CA LYS A 189 4.04 8.88 -14.36
C LYS A 189 2.57 9.01 -14.70
N LYS A 190 2.30 9.36 -15.96
CA LYS A 190 0.96 9.68 -16.48
C LYS A 190 0.45 8.55 -17.37
N LYS A 191 0.18 7.37 -16.81
CA LYS A 191 -0.39 6.29 -17.63
C LYS A 191 -1.71 6.74 -18.24
N GLY A 192 -1.85 6.56 -19.55
CA GLY A 192 -3.01 7.07 -20.30
C GLY A 192 -3.12 8.61 -20.31
N GLY A 193 -2.04 9.34 -20.03
CA GLY A 193 -2.01 10.80 -19.94
C GLY A 193 -2.77 11.39 -18.75
N LEU A 194 -3.15 10.56 -17.77
CA LEU A 194 -3.96 10.95 -16.61
C LEU A 194 -3.07 11.19 -15.38
N SER A 195 -3.34 12.28 -14.65
CA SER A 195 -2.84 12.51 -13.29
C SER A 195 -4.02 12.73 -12.34
N LEU A 196 -3.97 12.11 -11.17
CA LEU A 196 -4.95 12.17 -10.09
C LEU A 196 -4.37 12.80 -8.81
N GLU A 197 -3.22 13.47 -8.94
CA GLU A 197 -2.45 14.03 -7.83
C GLU A 197 -3.07 15.32 -7.27
N THR A 198 -3.68 16.14 -8.13
CA THR A 198 -4.31 17.40 -7.73
C THR A 198 -5.72 17.53 -8.31
N PRO A 199 -6.63 18.30 -7.68
CA PRO A 199 -7.96 18.59 -8.22
C PRO A 199 -7.93 19.10 -9.67
N GLU A 200 -7.01 20.01 -9.99
CA GLU A 200 -6.87 20.57 -11.33
C GLU A 200 -6.47 19.50 -12.36
N ALA A 201 -5.59 18.58 -11.97
CA ALA A 201 -5.17 17.48 -12.81
C ALA A 201 -6.31 16.46 -13.04
N ILE A 202 -7.10 16.16 -12.01
CA ILE A 202 -8.27 15.29 -12.09
C ILE A 202 -9.28 15.85 -13.10
N LEU A 203 -9.57 17.16 -13.00
CA LEU A 203 -10.51 17.84 -13.91
C LEU A 203 -10.02 17.90 -15.35
N LYS A 204 -8.69 17.93 -15.57
CA LYS A 204 -8.10 17.92 -16.92
C LYS A 204 -8.31 16.58 -17.65
N GLY A 205 -8.37 15.47 -16.92
CA GLY A 205 -8.53 14.13 -17.50
C GLY A 205 -7.27 13.61 -18.22
N GLY A 206 -7.46 12.62 -19.09
CA GLY A 206 -6.36 11.94 -19.80
C GLY A 206 -6.59 11.81 -21.31
N LYS A 207 -5.82 10.93 -21.96
CA LYS A 207 -5.85 10.70 -23.42
C LYS A 207 -7.23 10.25 -23.94
N ASN A 208 -8.07 9.67 -23.08
CA ASN A 208 -9.41 9.20 -23.43
C ASN A 208 -10.53 10.19 -22.99
N GLY A 209 -10.17 11.44 -22.70
CA GLY A 209 -11.11 12.47 -22.25
C GLY A 209 -11.14 12.63 -20.73
N LEU A 210 -12.24 13.16 -20.22
CA LEU A 210 -12.41 13.46 -18.81
C LEU A 210 -12.43 12.16 -17.98
N ALA A 211 -11.60 12.12 -16.93
CA ALA A 211 -11.63 11.00 -15.99
C ALA A 211 -12.94 10.98 -15.21
N ILE A 212 -13.47 12.16 -14.91
CA ILE A 212 -14.66 12.38 -14.10
C ILE A 212 -15.53 13.42 -14.78
N VAL A 213 -16.83 13.12 -14.89
CA VAL A 213 -17.86 14.04 -15.36
C VAL A 213 -18.82 14.27 -14.20
N ALA A 214 -18.80 15.49 -13.66
CA ALA A 214 -19.64 15.90 -12.55
C ALA A 214 -21.12 15.56 -12.81
N GLY A 215 -21.71 14.76 -11.92
CA GLY A 215 -23.10 14.34 -11.99
C GLY A 215 -23.41 13.13 -12.87
N ASP A 216 -22.45 12.55 -13.60
CA ASP A 216 -22.70 11.51 -14.61
C ASP A 216 -21.65 10.38 -14.53
N LEU A 217 -22.04 9.23 -13.95
CA LEU A 217 -21.18 8.04 -13.86
C LEU A 217 -20.90 7.41 -15.22
N SER A 218 -21.89 7.38 -16.09
CA SER A 218 -21.80 6.69 -17.39
C SER A 218 -20.83 7.36 -18.33
N LYS A 219 -20.60 8.67 -18.16
CA LYS A 219 -19.58 9.44 -18.89
C LYS A 219 -18.25 9.58 -18.17
N SER A 220 -18.15 9.10 -16.93
CA SER A 220 -16.91 9.16 -16.14
C SER A 220 -16.03 7.96 -16.46
N GLU A 221 -14.94 8.20 -17.19
CA GLU A 221 -14.02 7.13 -17.62
C GLU A 221 -13.41 6.37 -16.43
N LEU A 222 -13.17 7.04 -15.30
CA LEU A 222 -12.68 6.39 -14.07
C LEU A 222 -13.63 5.26 -13.64
N ILE A 223 -14.93 5.53 -13.56
CA ILE A 223 -15.95 4.56 -13.13
C ILE A 223 -16.11 3.44 -14.16
N HIS A 224 -16.04 3.78 -15.45
CA HIS A 224 -16.07 2.76 -16.50
C HIS A 224 -14.92 1.76 -16.34
N ARG A 225 -13.68 2.26 -16.15
CA ARG A 225 -12.46 1.46 -16.09
C ARG A 225 -12.38 0.52 -14.90
N VAL A 226 -12.83 0.97 -13.73
CA VAL A 226 -12.79 0.17 -12.49
C VAL A 226 -13.90 -0.87 -12.41
N ASN A 227 -14.94 -0.75 -13.24
CA ASN A 227 -16.03 -1.72 -13.34
C ASN A 227 -15.88 -2.72 -14.50
N LEU A 228 -14.82 -2.62 -15.29
CA LEU A 228 -14.51 -3.63 -16.30
C LEU A 228 -14.20 -4.98 -15.64
N ASN A 229 -14.32 -6.06 -16.41
CA ASN A 229 -13.84 -7.36 -15.97
C ASN A 229 -12.31 -7.29 -15.75
N ASP A 230 -11.81 -7.93 -14.68
CA ASP A 230 -10.40 -7.93 -14.29
C ASP A 230 -9.46 -8.56 -15.35
N HIS A 231 -10.00 -9.30 -16.31
CA HIS A 231 -9.29 -9.84 -17.45
C HIS A 231 -9.18 -8.87 -18.64
N ASP A 232 -9.94 -7.77 -18.64
CA ASP A 232 -9.90 -6.77 -19.69
C ASP A 232 -8.57 -5.98 -19.64
N LYS A 233 -7.95 -5.76 -20.80
CA LYS A 233 -6.69 -4.99 -20.90
C LYS A 233 -6.86 -3.52 -20.47
N LYS A 234 -8.08 -3.00 -20.50
CA LYS A 234 -8.42 -1.63 -20.10
C LYS A 234 -8.85 -1.52 -18.64
N PHE A 235 -9.05 -2.64 -17.95
CA PHE A 235 -9.38 -2.64 -16.53
C PHE A 235 -8.30 -1.92 -15.73
N MET A 236 -8.76 -1.10 -14.77
CA MET A 236 -7.89 -0.46 -13.81
C MET A 236 -8.28 -0.92 -12.41
N PRO A 237 -7.32 -1.32 -11.57
CA PRO A 237 -5.87 -1.21 -11.78
C PRO A 237 -5.29 -2.34 -12.65
N PRO A 238 -4.06 -2.20 -13.17
CA PRO A 238 -3.43 -3.25 -13.98
C PRO A 238 -3.21 -4.54 -13.17
N LYS A 239 -3.08 -5.67 -13.88
CA LYS A 239 -2.81 -6.98 -13.27
C LYS A 239 -1.68 -6.91 -12.23
N GLY A 240 -1.92 -7.51 -11.06
CA GLY A 240 -0.99 -7.52 -9.93
C GLY A 240 -1.13 -6.34 -8.97
N LYS A 241 -2.12 -5.45 -9.16
CA LYS A 241 -2.49 -4.39 -8.23
C LYS A 241 -3.86 -4.64 -7.62
N THR A 242 -4.08 -4.14 -6.41
CA THR A 242 -5.32 -4.33 -5.64
C THR A 242 -6.45 -3.49 -6.21
N PRO A 243 -7.55 -4.11 -6.68
CA PRO A 243 -8.72 -3.37 -7.15
C PRO A 243 -9.39 -2.53 -6.05
N LEU A 244 -10.25 -1.61 -6.48
CA LEU A 244 -11.17 -0.95 -5.56
C LEU A 244 -12.17 -1.96 -4.99
N THR A 245 -12.55 -1.77 -3.72
CA THR A 245 -13.67 -2.51 -3.13
C THR A 245 -15.00 -1.93 -3.63
N LYS A 246 -16.10 -2.65 -3.37
CA LYS A 246 -17.44 -2.16 -3.73
C LYS A 246 -17.78 -0.88 -2.98
N GLU A 247 -17.41 -0.80 -1.71
CA GLU A 247 -17.62 0.34 -0.83
C GLU A 247 -16.86 1.57 -1.33
N GLU A 248 -15.60 1.41 -1.74
CA GLU A 248 -14.79 2.49 -2.31
C GLU A 248 -15.37 2.99 -3.64
N ILE A 249 -15.81 2.07 -4.52
CA ILE A 249 -16.49 2.45 -5.77
C ILE A 249 -17.77 3.22 -5.47
N GLN A 250 -18.53 2.84 -4.44
CA GLN A 250 -19.74 3.56 -4.02
C GLN A 250 -19.43 4.96 -3.49
N ILE A 251 -18.38 5.11 -2.66
CA ILE A 251 -17.93 6.41 -2.15
C ILE A 251 -17.54 7.34 -3.31
N ILE A 252 -16.75 6.84 -4.27
CA ILE A 252 -16.36 7.61 -5.46
C ILE A 252 -17.59 7.93 -6.31
N SER A 253 -18.48 6.96 -6.53
CA SER A 253 -19.69 7.16 -7.32
C SER A 253 -20.60 8.22 -6.73
N TYR A 254 -20.73 8.25 -5.40
CA TYR A 254 -21.47 9.29 -4.71
C TYR A 254 -20.83 10.67 -4.91
N TRP A 255 -19.50 10.75 -4.74
CA TRP A 255 -18.78 12.00 -4.91
C TRP A 255 -19.02 12.60 -6.31
N ILE A 256 -18.96 11.76 -7.35
CA ILE A 256 -19.21 12.17 -8.73
C ILE A 256 -20.66 12.61 -8.93
N THR A 257 -21.64 11.83 -8.46
CA THR A 257 -23.06 12.04 -8.78
C THR A 257 -23.74 13.11 -7.94
N THR A 258 -23.67 12.95 -6.62
CA THR A 258 -24.41 13.75 -5.65
C THR A 258 -23.65 15.00 -5.29
N ALA A 259 -22.38 14.85 -4.94
CA ALA A 259 -21.47 15.96 -4.64
C ALA A 259 -20.93 16.66 -5.91
N LYS A 260 -21.37 16.24 -7.11
CA LYS A 260 -20.99 16.86 -8.39
C LYS A 260 -19.47 17.00 -8.59
N ALA A 261 -18.71 16.03 -8.09
CA ALA A 261 -17.25 16.06 -8.08
C ALA A 261 -16.63 17.32 -7.44
N ASP A 262 -17.32 17.90 -6.45
CA ASP A 262 -16.84 19.06 -5.68
C ASP A 262 -15.74 18.63 -4.70
N PHE A 263 -14.64 19.38 -4.68
CA PHE A 263 -13.47 19.12 -3.85
C PHE A 263 -13.57 19.68 -2.43
N ASN A 264 -14.54 20.57 -2.16
CA ASN A 264 -14.64 21.32 -0.90
C ASN A 264 -15.93 21.03 -0.12
N ILE A 265 -16.79 20.15 -0.62
CA ILE A 265 -18.08 19.85 0.01
C ILE A 265 -17.92 19.00 1.29
N LYS A 266 -18.67 19.38 2.33
CA LYS A 266 -18.78 18.61 3.57
C LYS A 266 -19.93 17.62 3.50
N LEU A 267 -19.79 16.52 4.22
CA LEU A 267 -20.77 15.44 4.25
C LEU A 267 -22.16 15.89 4.75
N ILE A 268 -22.21 16.81 5.73
CA ILE A 268 -23.48 17.40 6.22
C ILE A 268 -24.18 18.24 5.15
N THR A 269 -23.44 18.99 4.33
CA THR A 269 -24.07 19.78 3.25
C THR A 269 -24.62 18.93 2.11
N ALA A 270 -24.30 17.63 2.06
CA ALA A 270 -24.81 16.66 1.10
C ALA A 270 -26.04 15.87 1.65
N GLU A 271 -26.82 16.55 2.50
CA GLU A 271 -27.96 16.08 3.28
C GLU A 271 -29.03 15.40 2.40
N ASN A 272 -28.97 14.06 2.33
CA ASN A 272 -30.11 13.13 2.36
C ASN A 272 -29.73 11.67 2.00
N ASN A 273 -28.50 11.22 2.27
CA ASN A 273 -28.15 9.81 2.03
C ASN A 273 -27.56 9.12 3.27
N LYS A 274 -28.45 8.45 4.03
CA LYS A 274 -28.09 7.60 5.18
C LYS A 274 -27.06 6.51 4.80
N GLU A 275 -27.07 6.05 3.56
CA GLU A 275 -26.16 5.02 3.06
C GLU A 275 -24.71 5.53 2.99
N LEU A 276 -24.50 6.74 2.46
CA LEU A 276 -23.15 7.32 2.44
C LEU A 276 -22.66 7.66 3.85
N MET A 277 -23.52 8.17 4.72
CA MET A 277 -23.14 8.42 6.11
C MET A 277 -22.62 7.14 6.78
N LEU A 278 -23.26 5.99 6.52
CA LEU A 278 -22.82 4.70 7.03
C LEU A 278 -21.51 4.23 6.39
N LEU A 279 -21.36 4.39 5.07
CA LEU A 279 -20.13 4.06 4.33
C LEU A 279 -18.95 4.91 4.82
N ALA A 280 -19.14 6.22 4.94
CA ALA A 280 -18.13 7.17 5.41
C ALA A 280 -17.77 6.91 6.88
N ALA A 281 -18.77 6.61 7.72
CA ALA A 281 -18.52 6.23 9.11
C ALA A 281 -17.68 4.95 9.19
N ASN A 282 -18.02 3.93 8.42
CA ASN A 282 -17.25 2.69 8.38
C ASN A 282 -15.83 2.91 7.83
N PHE A 283 -15.69 3.68 6.75
CA PHE A 283 -14.41 3.98 6.10
C PHE A 283 -13.46 4.76 7.00
N LEU A 284 -13.98 5.74 7.74
CA LEU A 284 -13.20 6.61 8.63
C LEU A 284 -13.10 6.08 10.08
N GLY A 285 -13.78 4.98 10.41
CA GLY A 285 -13.83 4.47 11.78
C GLY A 285 -14.61 5.40 12.72
N PHE A 286 -15.78 5.87 12.32
CA PHE A 286 -16.77 6.42 13.24
C PHE A 286 -17.69 5.30 13.75
N GLY A 287 -18.06 5.38 15.03
CA GLY A 287 -19.08 4.51 15.61
C GLY A 287 -20.48 4.86 15.08
N LYS A 288 -21.50 4.11 15.51
CA LYS A 288 -22.92 4.34 15.12
C LYS A 288 -23.41 5.76 15.46
N ASP A 289 -22.75 6.44 16.38
CA ASP A 289 -23.19 7.71 16.96
C ASP A 289 -22.52 8.92 16.26
N GLY A 290 -21.76 8.70 15.18
CA GLY A 290 -21.14 9.76 14.39
C GLY A 290 -19.98 10.50 15.07
N GLN A 291 -19.48 9.96 16.18
CA GLN A 291 -18.22 10.37 16.83
C GLN A 291 -17.12 9.36 16.53
N ALA A 292 -15.88 9.86 16.43
CA ALA A 292 -14.71 9.03 16.25
C ALA A 292 -14.64 8.05 17.43
N ASP A 293 -14.97 6.80 17.17
CA ASP A 293 -15.08 5.79 18.20
C ASP A 293 -13.66 5.30 18.49
N GLU A 294 -13.25 5.37 19.76
CA GLU A 294 -11.88 4.99 20.14
C GLU A 294 -11.62 3.50 19.87
N SER A 295 -12.67 2.68 19.82
CA SER A 295 -12.56 1.30 19.38
C SER A 295 -12.29 1.17 17.88
N SER A 296 -12.54 2.22 17.09
CA SER A 296 -12.28 2.27 15.65
C SER A 296 -10.91 2.82 15.27
N LYS A 297 -10.22 3.53 16.17
CA LYS A 297 -8.83 3.96 15.95
C LYS A 297 -7.95 2.74 15.68
N ILE A 298 -7.25 2.79 14.56
CA ILE A 298 -6.26 1.79 14.18
C ILE A 298 -5.06 1.95 15.13
N PRO A 299 -4.69 0.95 15.94
CA PRO A 299 -3.60 1.08 16.90
C PRO A 299 -2.27 1.32 16.17
N GLU A 300 -1.46 2.26 16.66
CA GLU A 300 -0.08 2.40 16.19
C GLU A 300 0.78 1.29 16.81
N LEU A 301 1.18 0.34 15.96
CA LEU A 301 1.94 -0.83 16.38
C LEU A 301 3.36 -0.79 15.83
N LYS A 302 4.28 -1.42 16.55
CA LYS A 302 5.67 -1.57 16.09
C LYS A 302 5.73 -2.49 14.87
N PRO A 303 6.67 -2.30 13.94
CA PRO A 303 6.83 -3.23 12.82
C PRO A 303 7.08 -4.66 13.29
N VAL A 304 6.44 -5.63 12.65
CA VAL A 304 6.71 -7.06 12.87
C VAL A 304 7.77 -7.54 11.88
N ASP A 305 8.71 -8.36 12.36
CA ASP A 305 9.74 -8.95 11.50
C ASP A 305 9.10 -9.83 10.41
N SER A 306 9.44 -9.56 9.16
CA SER A 306 9.04 -10.34 7.99
C SER A 306 9.39 -11.83 8.10
N LEU A 307 10.47 -12.20 8.81
CA LEU A 307 10.84 -13.59 9.05
C LEU A 307 9.80 -14.33 9.90
N LEU A 308 9.22 -13.64 10.89
CA LEU A 308 8.17 -14.20 11.74
C LEU A 308 6.89 -14.43 10.94
N ILE A 309 6.51 -13.47 10.09
CA ILE A 309 5.34 -13.60 9.20
C ILE A 309 5.52 -14.78 8.24
N ASN A 310 6.69 -14.92 7.63
CA ASN A 310 7.01 -16.04 6.75
C ASN A 310 6.97 -17.39 7.47
N LYS A 311 7.47 -17.45 8.72
CA LYS A 311 7.41 -18.66 9.56
C LYS A 311 5.96 -19.07 9.87
N LEU A 312 5.09 -18.11 10.18
CA LEU A 312 3.67 -18.37 10.41
C LEU A 312 2.96 -18.82 9.13
N ALA A 313 3.30 -18.22 8.00
CA ALA A 313 2.78 -18.65 6.70
C ALA A 313 3.17 -20.10 6.37
N GLN A 314 4.44 -20.46 6.60
CA GLN A 314 4.93 -21.83 6.45
C GLN A 314 4.29 -22.82 7.43
N ALA A 315 3.84 -22.34 8.60
CA ALA A 315 3.11 -23.14 9.56
C ALA A 315 1.64 -23.39 9.15
N GLY A 316 1.16 -22.76 8.08
CA GLY A 316 -0.18 -22.97 7.52
C GLY A 316 -1.13 -21.79 7.66
N PHE A 317 -0.71 -20.68 8.27
CA PHE A 317 -1.53 -19.48 8.36
C PHE A 317 -1.53 -18.71 7.04
N THR A 318 -2.67 -18.15 6.66
CA THR A 318 -2.73 -17.05 5.69
C THR A 318 -2.73 -15.74 6.46
N ILE A 319 -1.69 -14.93 6.27
CA ILE A 319 -1.54 -13.63 6.94
C ILE A 319 -1.57 -12.54 5.89
N ARG A 320 -2.52 -11.62 6.03
CA ARG A 320 -2.65 -10.46 5.17
C ARG A 320 -2.51 -9.19 6.00
N GLU A 321 -1.58 -8.33 5.65
CA GLU A 321 -1.53 -6.99 6.21
C GLU A 321 -2.75 -6.19 5.70
N LEU A 322 -3.55 -5.69 6.62
CA LEU A 322 -4.78 -4.96 6.30
C LEU A 322 -4.48 -3.52 5.86
N ILE A 323 -3.40 -2.94 6.37
CA ILE A 323 -2.98 -1.57 6.10
C ILE A 323 -1.47 -1.56 5.93
N TYR A 324 -1.02 -1.14 4.75
CA TYR A 324 0.39 -1.14 4.40
C TYR A 324 1.24 -0.39 5.43
N ASN A 325 2.33 -1.02 5.88
CA ASN A 325 3.29 -0.48 6.85
C ASN A 325 2.69 -0.15 8.24
N LYS A 326 1.53 -0.68 8.61
CA LYS A 326 0.98 -0.55 9.96
C LYS A 326 1.13 -1.82 10.79
N SER A 327 1.59 -2.93 10.20
CA SER A 327 1.77 -4.22 10.87
C SER A 327 0.51 -4.67 11.61
N ILE A 328 -0.62 -4.59 10.91
CA ILE A 328 -1.94 -5.01 11.39
C ILE A 328 -2.45 -6.09 10.44
N TYR A 329 -2.86 -7.22 11.01
CA TYR A 329 -3.07 -8.43 10.24
C TYR A 329 -4.48 -8.99 10.36
N ASP A 330 -4.95 -9.48 9.22
CA ASP A 330 -6.00 -10.49 9.11
C ASP A 330 -5.32 -11.85 9.01
N VAL A 331 -5.63 -12.72 9.96
CA VAL A 331 -5.00 -14.04 10.12
C VAL A 331 -6.06 -15.11 9.96
N VAL A 332 -5.87 -15.99 8.99
CA VAL A 332 -6.75 -17.12 8.72
C VAL A 332 -5.96 -18.41 8.84
N LEU A 333 -6.40 -19.32 9.70
CA LEU A 333 -6.01 -20.72 9.64
C LEU A 333 -7.06 -21.46 8.80
N PRO A 334 -6.72 -21.93 7.58
CA PRO A 334 -7.68 -22.63 6.73
C PRO A 334 -8.31 -23.83 7.48
N GLY A 335 -9.56 -24.15 7.15
CA GLY A 335 -10.27 -25.26 7.79
C GLY A 335 -9.54 -26.60 7.63
N LYS A 336 -9.57 -27.40 8.70
CA LYS A 336 -8.93 -28.72 8.81
C LYS A 336 -7.41 -28.70 8.66
N THR A 337 -6.78 -27.56 8.91
CA THR A 337 -5.31 -27.45 8.93
C THR A 337 -4.75 -28.14 10.15
N ALA A 338 -5.29 -27.85 11.34
CA ALA A 338 -4.99 -28.58 12.56
C ALA A 338 -5.76 -29.91 12.57
N LYS A 339 -5.05 -31.04 12.61
CA LYS A 339 -5.70 -32.36 12.61
C LYS A 339 -6.23 -32.76 13.98
N ASN A 340 -5.73 -32.14 15.04
CA ASN A 340 -6.10 -32.38 16.42
C ASN A 340 -5.72 -31.18 17.30
N VAL A 341 -6.21 -31.21 18.54
CA VAL A 341 -5.97 -30.20 19.57
C VAL A 341 -4.48 -29.97 19.84
N THR A 342 -3.65 -31.01 19.85
CA THR A 342 -2.20 -30.88 20.09
C THR A 342 -1.52 -30.07 18.99
N GLU A 343 -1.89 -30.29 17.74
CA GLU A 343 -1.37 -29.53 16.60
C GLU A 343 -1.87 -28.08 16.62
N LEU A 344 -3.15 -27.86 16.95
CA LEU A 344 -3.71 -26.52 17.12
C LEU A 344 -2.96 -25.73 18.22
N ASN A 345 -2.69 -26.36 19.37
CA ASN A 345 -1.95 -25.74 20.46
C ASN A 345 -0.55 -25.25 20.03
N ARG A 346 0.16 -26.07 19.23
CA ARG A 346 1.45 -25.68 18.67
C ARG A 346 1.32 -24.49 17.71
N LEU A 347 0.29 -24.47 16.86
CA LEU A 347 0.04 -23.38 15.92
C LEU A 347 -0.31 -22.07 16.63
N LEU A 348 -1.18 -22.11 17.64
CA LEU A 348 -1.55 -20.94 18.44
C LEU A 348 -0.36 -20.40 19.26
N THR A 349 0.51 -21.28 19.75
CA THR A 349 1.75 -20.87 20.43
C THR A 349 2.64 -20.01 19.52
N ASN A 350 2.77 -20.37 18.25
CA ASN A 350 3.52 -19.55 17.28
C ASN A 350 2.84 -18.19 17.04
N LEU A 351 1.50 -18.18 17.01
CA LEU A 351 0.72 -16.95 16.77
C LEU A 351 0.84 -15.95 17.95
N GLN A 352 1.25 -16.41 19.14
CA GLN A 352 1.40 -15.59 20.34
C GLN A 352 2.28 -14.36 20.13
N GLU A 353 3.33 -14.49 19.31
CA GLU A 353 4.31 -13.43 19.08
C GLU A 353 3.70 -12.22 18.37
N ILE A 354 2.63 -12.42 17.59
CA ILE A 354 1.94 -11.34 16.86
C ILE A 354 0.54 -11.04 17.38
N LYS A 355 0.14 -11.58 18.54
CA LYS A 355 -1.24 -11.46 19.06
C LYS A 355 -1.78 -10.03 19.16
N ASP A 356 -0.91 -9.05 19.45
CA ASP A 356 -1.28 -7.64 19.56
C ASP A 356 -1.44 -6.98 18.17
N HIS A 357 -1.00 -7.64 17.11
CA HIS A 357 -1.08 -7.20 15.72
C HIS A 357 -2.26 -7.80 14.96
N VAL A 358 -3.01 -8.72 15.55
CA VAL A 358 -4.13 -9.41 14.91
C VAL A 358 -5.43 -8.63 15.14
N LEU A 359 -6.01 -8.13 14.05
CA LEU A 359 -7.31 -7.43 14.06
C LEU A 359 -8.47 -8.38 13.75
N SER A 360 -8.21 -9.38 12.91
CA SER A 360 -9.16 -10.40 12.48
C SER A 360 -8.51 -11.77 12.56
N LEU A 361 -9.19 -12.73 13.18
CA LEU A 361 -8.73 -14.11 13.35
C LEU A 361 -9.82 -15.09 12.93
N SER A 362 -9.49 -15.99 12.00
CA SER A 362 -10.37 -17.10 11.60
C SER A 362 -9.72 -18.45 11.88
N LEU A 363 -10.41 -19.28 12.66
CA LEU A 363 -10.01 -20.64 13.05
C LEU A 363 -11.13 -21.65 12.74
N VAL A 364 -11.86 -21.41 11.64
CA VAL A 364 -12.98 -22.26 11.19
C VAL A 364 -12.56 -23.72 11.10
N ASP A 365 -13.33 -24.64 11.67
CA ASP A 365 -13.17 -26.10 11.52
C ASP A 365 -11.73 -26.60 11.80
N ASN A 366 -11.15 -26.23 12.94
CA ASN A 366 -9.77 -26.57 13.32
C ASN A 366 -9.67 -27.24 14.70
N SER A 367 -10.76 -27.86 15.17
CA SER A 367 -10.84 -28.49 16.50
C SER A 367 -10.58 -27.52 17.67
N VAL A 368 -11.07 -26.28 17.55
CA VAL A 368 -11.03 -25.31 18.66
C VAL A 368 -11.98 -25.76 19.78
N GLU A 369 -11.53 -25.60 21.01
CA GLU A 369 -12.24 -25.93 22.26
C GLU A 369 -12.10 -24.76 23.25
N ASP A 370 -12.91 -24.76 24.31
CA ASP A 370 -13.00 -23.65 25.28
C ASP A 370 -11.65 -23.25 25.89
N GLU A 371 -10.74 -24.21 26.14
CA GLU A 371 -9.41 -23.94 26.70
C GLU A 371 -8.57 -23.04 25.78
N HIS A 372 -8.75 -23.11 24.46
CA HIS A 372 -8.05 -22.27 23.51
C HIS A 372 -8.57 -20.81 23.55
N LEU A 373 -9.81 -20.59 23.97
CA LEU A 373 -10.38 -19.25 24.07
C LEU A 373 -9.75 -18.44 25.20
N LYS A 374 -9.22 -19.08 26.26
CA LYS A 374 -8.36 -18.42 27.26
C LYS A 374 -7.12 -17.77 26.66
N PHE A 375 -6.56 -18.39 25.62
CA PHE A 375 -5.42 -17.85 24.90
C PHE A 375 -5.84 -16.72 23.96
N ILE A 376 -6.92 -16.91 23.20
CA ILE A 376 -7.46 -15.92 22.26
C ILE A 376 -7.98 -14.67 22.99
N GLY A 377 -8.49 -14.82 24.22
CA GLY A 377 -8.87 -13.73 25.13
C GLY A 377 -7.76 -12.72 25.42
N LYS A 378 -6.50 -13.06 25.11
CA LYS A 378 -5.33 -12.18 25.31
C LYS A 378 -5.02 -11.27 24.12
N PHE A 379 -5.78 -11.35 23.03
CA PHE A 379 -5.55 -10.60 21.80
C PHE A 379 -6.20 -9.22 21.91
N LYS A 380 -5.43 -8.24 22.37
CA LYS A 380 -5.95 -6.94 22.82
C LYS A 380 -6.62 -6.10 21.74
N ASN A 381 -6.26 -6.33 20.49
CA ASN A 381 -6.74 -5.55 19.33
C ASN A 381 -7.69 -6.34 18.44
N LEU A 382 -8.10 -7.55 18.84
CA LEU A 382 -8.95 -8.41 18.02
C LEU A 382 -10.37 -7.84 17.92
N ARG A 383 -10.82 -7.56 16.70
CA ARG A 383 -12.15 -7.01 16.40
C ARG A 383 -13.08 -8.02 15.78
N LYS A 384 -12.55 -8.96 15.00
CA LYS A 384 -13.33 -10.02 14.35
C LYS A 384 -12.76 -11.38 14.70
N LEU A 385 -13.63 -12.27 15.18
CA LEU A 385 -13.26 -13.64 15.54
C LEU A 385 -14.23 -14.64 14.91
N GLU A 386 -13.71 -15.54 14.09
CA GLU A 386 -14.47 -16.59 13.42
C GLU A 386 -14.09 -17.97 13.96
N LEU A 387 -15.05 -18.64 14.59
CA LEU A 387 -14.88 -19.92 15.30
C LEU A 387 -15.83 -21.01 14.80
N ASN A 388 -16.39 -20.82 13.61
CA ASN A 388 -17.31 -21.72 12.94
C ASN A 388 -16.91 -23.21 13.06
N GLN A 389 -17.88 -24.08 13.29
CA GLN A 389 -17.72 -25.55 13.25
C GLN A 389 -16.63 -26.08 14.19
N ASN A 390 -16.62 -25.59 15.42
CA ASN A 390 -15.69 -26.03 16.47
C ASN A 390 -16.45 -26.46 17.74
N ASN A 391 -15.78 -27.21 18.63
CA ASN A 391 -16.37 -27.77 19.85
C ASN A 391 -16.37 -26.77 21.02
N ILE A 392 -16.94 -25.58 20.78
CA ILE A 392 -17.02 -24.50 21.76
C ILE A 392 -18.36 -24.53 22.48
N THR A 393 -18.34 -24.40 23.80
CA THR A 393 -19.53 -24.34 24.66
C THR A 393 -19.69 -22.95 25.28
N ASP A 394 -20.74 -22.77 26.10
CA ASP A 394 -20.98 -21.51 26.80
C ASP A 394 -19.81 -21.09 27.69
N ALA A 395 -19.07 -22.04 28.27
CA ALA A 395 -17.91 -21.78 29.12
C ALA A 395 -16.79 -21.04 28.38
N GLY A 396 -16.59 -21.36 27.09
CA GLY A 396 -15.57 -20.71 26.27
C GLY A 396 -15.89 -19.25 25.94
N ILE A 397 -17.16 -18.87 25.90
CA ILE A 397 -17.59 -17.49 25.58
C ILE A 397 -17.15 -16.51 26.68
N HIS A 398 -17.19 -16.94 27.94
CA HIS A 398 -16.76 -16.13 29.08
C HIS A 398 -15.31 -15.65 28.97
N GLU A 399 -14.43 -16.47 28.39
CA GLU A 399 -13.00 -16.16 28.23
C GLU A 399 -12.74 -15.03 27.22
N LEU A 400 -13.72 -14.72 26.36
CA LEU A 400 -13.61 -13.68 25.33
C LEU A 400 -14.08 -12.31 25.81
N GLU A 401 -14.76 -12.21 26.95
CA GLU A 401 -15.32 -10.95 27.50
C GLU A 401 -14.24 -9.86 27.68
N ASN A 402 -12.99 -10.27 27.93
CA ASN A 402 -11.85 -9.37 28.14
C ASN A 402 -11.34 -8.70 26.86
N ILE A 403 -11.77 -9.14 25.68
CA ILE A 403 -11.38 -8.55 24.40
C ILE A 403 -12.24 -7.31 24.16
N ALA A 404 -11.84 -6.20 24.80
CA ALA A 404 -12.59 -4.95 24.77
C ALA A 404 -13.00 -4.46 23.36
N PRO A 405 -12.16 -4.55 22.30
CA PRO A 405 -12.54 -4.07 20.97
C PRO A 405 -13.25 -5.12 20.09
N LEU A 406 -13.63 -6.30 20.61
CA LEU A 406 -14.29 -7.33 19.80
C LEU A 406 -15.65 -6.82 19.30
N GLU A 407 -15.81 -6.71 17.98
CA GLU A 407 -17.01 -6.19 17.32
C GLU A 407 -17.88 -7.31 16.71
N ALA A 408 -17.25 -8.37 16.21
CA ALA A 408 -17.93 -9.46 15.53
C ALA A 408 -17.41 -10.82 15.97
N LEU A 409 -18.34 -11.70 16.37
CA LEU A 409 -18.07 -13.06 16.81
C LEU A 409 -18.93 -14.04 16.02
N ASN A 410 -18.30 -14.98 15.31
CA ASN A 410 -19.01 -16.01 14.57
C ASN A 410 -18.86 -17.38 15.24
N LEU A 411 -19.98 -17.91 15.71
CA LEU A 411 -20.13 -19.17 16.44
C LEU A 411 -20.99 -20.17 15.65
N TYR A 412 -21.11 -20.01 14.34
CA TYR A 412 -21.90 -20.91 13.51
C TYR A 412 -21.49 -22.38 13.71
N GLY A 413 -22.45 -23.26 13.97
CA GLY A 413 -22.22 -24.69 14.13
C GLY A 413 -21.40 -25.09 15.36
N THR A 414 -21.34 -24.26 16.41
CA THR A 414 -20.73 -24.63 17.71
C THR A 414 -21.77 -25.24 18.67
N LEU A 415 -21.34 -25.60 19.88
CA LEU A 415 -22.17 -26.23 20.91
C LEU A 415 -22.78 -25.23 21.91
N VAL A 416 -22.64 -23.92 21.66
CA VAL A 416 -23.19 -22.82 22.47
C VAL A 416 -24.70 -22.95 22.63
N THR A 417 -25.19 -22.68 23.84
CA THR A 417 -26.61 -22.75 24.21
C THR A 417 -27.14 -21.36 24.55
N GLU A 418 -28.38 -21.31 25.03
CA GLU A 418 -29.03 -20.08 25.46
C GLU A 418 -28.37 -19.47 26.71
N GLN A 419 -27.48 -20.20 27.40
CA GLN A 419 -26.77 -19.70 28.58
C GLN A 419 -25.84 -18.53 28.22
N SER A 420 -25.13 -18.59 27.09
CA SER A 420 -24.27 -17.49 26.63
C SER A 420 -25.02 -16.18 26.29
N LEU A 421 -26.35 -16.21 26.16
CA LEU A 421 -27.13 -14.99 25.93
C LEU A 421 -26.98 -13.99 27.09
N ALA A 422 -26.74 -14.47 28.32
CA ALA A 422 -26.49 -13.61 29.48
C ALA A 422 -25.10 -12.95 29.46
N ASP A 423 -24.17 -13.46 28.65
CA ASP A 423 -22.79 -12.97 28.60
C ASP A 423 -22.60 -11.92 27.51
N PHE A 424 -23.30 -12.02 26.37
CA PHE A 424 -23.14 -11.10 25.25
C PHE A 424 -23.26 -9.60 25.60
N PRO A 425 -24.17 -9.15 26.49
CA PRO A 425 -24.23 -7.74 26.91
C PRO A 425 -23.01 -7.26 27.70
N LYS A 426 -22.18 -8.16 28.24
CA LYS A 426 -20.97 -7.81 29.01
C LYS A 426 -19.82 -7.35 28.11
N PHE A 427 -19.86 -7.70 26.82
CA PHE A 427 -18.85 -7.29 25.85
C PHE A 427 -19.05 -5.82 25.47
N LYS A 428 -18.04 -4.98 25.74
CA LYS A 428 -18.15 -3.53 25.59
C LYS A 428 -18.49 -3.05 24.18
N ASN A 429 -17.95 -3.70 23.15
CA ASN A 429 -18.06 -3.26 21.76
C ASN A 429 -18.63 -4.32 20.81
N LEU A 430 -19.18 -5.43 21.34
CA LEU A 430 -19.69 -6.51 20.50
C LEU A 430 -20.96 -6.04 19.79
N LYS A 431 -20.94 -6.05 18.46
CA LYS A 431 -22.03 -5.58 17.59
C LYS A 431 -22.79 -6.74 16.96
N HIS A 432 -22.08 -7.81 16.59
CA HIS A 432 -22.63 -8.90 15.79
C HIS A 432 -22.21 -10.27 16.32
N VAL A 433 -23.19 -11.13 16.57
CA VAL A 433 -22.96 -12.53 16.94
C VAL A 433 -23.74 -13.45 16.00
N TYR A 434 -23.04 -14.36 15.34
CA TYR A 434 -23.64 -15.33 14.42
C TYR A 434 -23.76 -16.69 15.12
N LEU A 435 -25.00 -17.15 15.30
CA LEU A 435 -25.37 -18.32 16.10
C LEU A 435 -26.08 -19.40 15.27
N TRP A 436 -26.04 -19.33 13.94
CA TRP A 436 -26.73 -20.31 13.11
C TRP A 436 -26.19 -21.73 13.36
N LYS A 437 -27.08 -22.73 13.40
CA LYS A 437 -26.77 -24.12 13.76
C LYS A 437 -26.10 -24.33 15.13
N THR A 438 -26.26 -23.40 16.07
CA THR A 438 -25.97 -23.64 17.50
C THR A 438 -27.18 -24.26 18.19
N LYS A 439 -27.13 -24.42 19.51
CA LYS A 439 -28.27 -24.89 20.33
C LYS A 439 -29.17 -23.73 20.82
N VAL A 440 -28.97 -22.52 20.31
CA VAL A 440 -29.81 -21.34 20.64
C VAL A 440 -31.07 -21.35 19.78
N SER A 441 -32.25 -21.25 20.41
CA SER A 441 -33.53 -21.20 19.70
C SER A 441 -33.81 -19.82 19.08
N LYS A 442 -34.72 -19.80 18.09
CA LYS A 442 -35.18 -18.54 17.47
C LYS A 442 -35.94 -17.67 18.47
N GLU A 443 -36.72 -18.32 19.33
CA GLU A 443 -37.51 -17.70 20.38
C GLU A 443 -36.61 -17.00 21.40
N ALA A 444 -35.52 -17.64 21.82
CA ALA A 444 -34.56 -17.04 22.74
C ALA A 444 -33.85 -15.82 22.14
N VAL A 445 -33.51 -15.86 20.85
CA VAL A 445 -32.94 -14.70 20.14
C VAL A 445 -33.94 -13.54 20.06
N GLN A 446 -35.20 -13.82 19.74
CA GLN A 446 -36.25 -12.79 19.70
C GLN A 446 -36.47 -12.15 21.08
N GLN A 447 -36.51 -12.97 22.14
CA GLN A 447 -36.64 -12.49 23.50
C GLN A 447 -35.42 -11.64 23.91
N TYR A 448 -34.22 -12.09 23.58
CA TYR A 448 -32.99 -11.34 23.83
C TYR A 448 -33.02 -9.96 23.14
N GLN A 449 -33.37 -9.93 21.85
CA GLN A 449 -33.40 -8.69 21.05
C GLN A 449 -34.53 -7.73 21.43
N THR A 450 -35.55 -8.21 22.15
CA THR A 450 -36.58 -7.34 22.74
C THR A 450 -36.05 -6.57 23.95
N ASN A 451 -35.11 -7.15 24.69
CA ASN A 451 -34.59 -6.60 25.95
C ASN A 451 -33.21 -5.95 25.82
N ASN A 452 -32.52 -6.11 24.69
CA ASN A 452 -31.15 -5.64 24.48
C ASN A 452 -30.99 -5.04 23.08
N GLU A 453 -30.38 -3.85 22.99
CA GLU A 453 -30.08 -3.18 21.71
C GLU A 453 -28.82 -3.71 21.03
N ALA A 454 -27.90 -4.32 21.78
CA ALA A 454 -26.64 -4.89 21.29
C ALA A 454 -26.11 -6.04 22.18
N PRO A 455 -25.32 -6.97 21.61
CA PRO A 455 -25.11 -7.19 20.17
C PRO A 455 -26.34 -7.71 19.43
N LYS A 456 -26.39 -7.49 18.11
CA LYS A 456 -27.38 -8.17 17.25
C LYS A 456 -26.98 -9.64 17.05
N LEU A 457 -27.90 -10.53 17.38
CA LEU A 457 -27.76 -11.97 17.17
C LEU A 457 -28.39 -12.42 15.84
N TYR A 458 -27.68 -13.27 15.09
CA TYR A 458 -28.11 -13.77 13.78
C TYR A 458 -28.18 -15.30 13.76
N LEU A 459 -29.33 -15.85 13.32
CA LEU A 459 -29.56 -17.30 13.17
C LEU A 459 -29.60 -17.75 11.70
N GLY A 460 -29.07 -16.96 10.77
CA GLY A 460 -28.98 -17.28 9.34
C GLY A 460 -27.93 -16.43 8.65
N MET A 461 -27.69 -16.67 7.36
CA MET A 461 -26.99 -15.69 6.52
C MET A 461 -27.89 -14.45 6.48
N ALA A 462 -27.40 -13.31 6.97
CA ALA A 462 -28.15 -12.06 6.96
C ALA A 462 -28.61 -11.76 5.53
N ASP A 463 -29.91 -11.51 5.37
CA ASP A 463 -30.53 -11.01 4.13
C ASP A 463 -30.04 -9.59 3.80
#